data_AF-A0A7L2SPX2-F1
#
_entry.id   AF-A0A7L2SPX2-F1
#
_cell.length_a   1.000
_cell.length_b   1.000
_cell.length_c   1.000
_cell.angle_alpha   90.00
_cell.angle_beta   90.00
_cell.angle_gamma   90.00
#
_symmetry.space_group_name_H-M   'P 1'
#
loop_
_entity.id
_entity.type
_entity.pdbx_description
1 polymer ?
#
loop_
_entity_poly.entity_id
_entity_poly.type
_entity_poly.pdbx_seq_one_letter_code
_entity_poly.pdbx_strand_id
1 'polypeptide(L)'
;RYWNGVVPERCKLQFKEGEEWNCFFGYKIYPTLRCPVFVVQWLFDEAQLTVDNVHLTGQPVQEGQWLYIQNLGRELRNTLKDVTASFAPACLSHEIITRNHWTDIQVKGTSLPRALHCWDRSLHESNKNGKAPLKGCPIHLIDSCPWPHCNPSCPTIRDQFTGQEMNVIQFLMHMGFDVQKMAQQQGLEPSKLLGMLSSGN
;
A
#
# COMPACT_ATOMS: atom_id res chain seq x y z
N ARG A 1 -1.92 -20.10 -19.29
CA ARG A 1 -2.19 -21.11 -20.35
C ARG A 1 -3.29 -20.67 -21.30
N TYR A 2 -4.49 -20.36 -20.81
CA TYR A 2 -5.64 -19.96 -21.65
C TYR A 2 -5.33 -18.84 -22.68
N TRP A 3 -4.59 -17.80 -22.26
CA TRP A 3 -4.24 -16.68 -23.14
C TRP A 3 -2.99 -16.88 -24.02
N ASN A 4 -2.32 -18.04 -23.94
CA ASN A 4 -0.99 -18.26 -24.52
C ASN A 4 -0.01 -17.09 -24.21
N GLY A 5 -0.01 -16.64 -22.96
CA GLY A 5 0.67 -15.43 -22.53
C GLY A 5 2.19 -15.50 -22.66
N VAL A 6 2.80 -14.37 -23.00
CA VAL A 6 4.25 -14.19 -23.09
C VAL A 6 4.72 -13.34 -21.92
N VAL A 7 5.91 -13.65 -21.38
CA VAL A 7 6.55 -12.91 -20.28
C VAL A 7 7.93 -12.41 -20.73
N PRO A 8 8.53 -11.41 -20.05
CA PRO A 8 9.86 -10.92 -20.41
C PRO A 8 10.92 -12.01 -20.34
N GLU A 9 11.73 -12.12 -21.40
CA GLU A 9 12.68 -13.22 -21.59
C GLU A 9 13.64 -13.40 -20.41
N ARG A 10 14.14 -12.30 -19.83
CA ARG A 10 15.06 -12.40 -18.68
C ARG A 10 14.42 -12.94 -17.42
N CYS A 11 13.13 -12.69 -17.23
CA CYS A 11 12.40 -13.29 -16.13
C CYS A 11 12.10 -14.76 -16.43
N LYS A 12 11.71 -15.09 -17.67
CA LYS A 12 11.50 -16.47 -18.10
C LYS A 12 12.69 -17.37 -17.81
N LEU A 13 13.91 -16.90 -18.11
CA LEU A 13 15.16 -17.65 -17.88
C LEU A 13 15.47 -17.95 -16.40
N GLN A 14 14.77 -17.31 -15.44
CA GLN A 14 14.94 -17.60 -14.01
C GLN A 14 14.09 -18.79 -13.53
N PHE A 15 13.09 -19.21 -14.31
CA PHE A 15 12.12 -20.22 -13.92
C PHE A 15 12.11 -21.38 -14.91
N LYS A 16 11.60 -22.53 -14.48
CA LYS A 16 11.45 -23.70 -15.35
C LYS A 16 10.34 -23.44 -16.37
N GLU A 17 10.38 -24.19 -17.46
CA GLU A 17 9.28 -24.19 -18.44
C GLU A 17 7.97 -24.61 -17.75
N GLY A 18 6.91 -23.84 -17.97
CA GLY A 18 5.62 -23.99 -17.30
C GLY A 18 5.49 -23.21 -15.98
N GLU A 19 6.58 -22.66 -15.44
CA GLU A 19 6.61 -21.81 -14.23
C GLU A 19 6.67 -20.31 -14.56
N GLU A 20 6.37 -19.90 -15.80
CA GLU A 20 6.43 -18.50 -16.24
C GLU A 20 5.42 -17.60 -15.53
N TRP A 21 4.39 -18.18 -14.90
CA TRP A 21 3.44 -17.47 -14.05
C TRP A 21 4.12 -16.68 -12.93
N ASN A 22 5.33 -17.10 -12.51
CA ASN A 22 6.13 -16.37 -11.54
C ASN A 22 6.44 -14.93 -11.98
N CYS A 23 6.56 -14.68 -13.29
CA CYS A 23 6.84 -13.36 -13.85
C CYS A 23 5.66 -12.39 -13.78
N PHE A 24 4.48 -12.82 -13.32
CA PHE A 24 3.33 -11.96 -13.07
C PHE A 24 3.39 -11.31 -11.67
N PHE A 25 4.32 -11.74 -10.81
CA PHE A 25 4.51 -11.18 -9.47
C PHE A 25 5.59 -10.11 -9.49
N GLY A 26 5.24 -8.89 -9.09
CA GLY A 26 6.11 -7.72 -9.15
C GLY A 26 7.50 -7.95 -8.53
N TYR A 27 7.55 -8.54 -7.34
CA TYR A 27 8.82 -8.79 -6.63
C TYR A 27 9.72 -9.84 -7.30
N LYS A 28 9.16 -10.73 -8.15
CA LYS A 28 9.93 -11.73 -8.91
C LYS A 28 10.44 -11.17 -10.23
N ILE A 29 9.63 -10.37 -10.91
CA ILE A 29 10.00 -9.80 -12.21
C ILE A 29 10.90 -8.56 -12.07
N TYR A 30 10.71 -7.74 -11.03
CA TYR A 30 11.43 -6.47 -10.84
C TYR A 30 12.96 -6.59 -10.97
N PRO A 31 13.65 -7.55 -10.33
CA PRO A 31 15.11 -7.68 -10.42
C PRO A 31 15.64 -7.98 -11.84
N THR A 32 14.77 -8.35 -12.78
CA THR A 32 15.15 -8.76 -14.15
C THR A 32 15.01 -7.62 -15.18
N LEU A 33 14.33 -6.53 -14.81
CA LEU A 33 14.02 -5.40 -15.68
C LEU A 33 15.26 -4.53 -15.94
N ARG A 34 15.45 -4.03 -17.18
CA ARG A 34 16.49 -3.00 -17.46
C ARG A 34 15.95 -1.59 -17.32
N CYS A 35 14.71 -1.40 -17.73
CA CYS A 35 14.11 -0.08 -17.72
C CYS A 35 13.93 0.35 -16.26
N PRO A 36 14.21 1.62 -15.93
CA PRO A 36 13.85 2.15 -14.62
C PRO A 36 12.33 2.08 -14.46
N VAL A 37 11.87 1.53 -13.35
CA VAL A 37 10.45 1.38 -13.01
C VAL A 37 10.19 2.00 -11.66
N PHE A 38 9.20 2.89 -11.60
CA PHE A 38 8.65 3.43 -10.37
C PHE A 38 7.44 2.59 -9.94
N VAL A 39 7.46 2.07 -8.72
CA VAL A 39 6.39 1.20 -8.21
C VAL A 39 5.45 2.02 -7.31
N VAL A 40 4.17 2.09 -7.68
CA VAL A 40 3.13 2.67 -6.82
C VAL A 40 2.23 1.54 -6.33
N GLN A 41 2.09 1.38 -5.02
CA GLN A 41 1.40 0.23 -4.44
C GLN A 41 0.77 0.57 -3.10
N TRP A 42 -0.53 0.36 -2.94
CA TRP A 42 -1.16 0.39 -1.61
C TRP A 42 -0.66 -0.78 -0.77
N LEU A 43 -0.24 -0.55 0.49
CA LEU A 43 0.18 -1.64 1.37
C LEU A 43 -0.95 -2.63 1.70
N PHE A 44 -2.20 -2.17 1.56
CA PHE A 44 -3.40 -2.97 1.76
C PHE A 44 -4.31 -2.82 0.53
N ASP A 45 -3.89 -3.34 -0.61
CA ASP A 45 -4.66 -3.22 -1.85
C ASP A 45 -5.94 -4.07 -1.83
N GLU A 46 -7.08 -3.51 -2.26
CA GLU A 46 -8.36 -4.21 -2.23
C GLU A 46 -8.41 -5.43 -3.16
N ALA A 47 -7.76 -5.37 -4.33
CA ALA A 47 -7.73 -6.50 -5.26
C ALA A 47 -6.89 -7.65 -4.68
N GLN A 48 -5.78 -7.33 -3.99
CA GLN A 48 -4.99 -8.32 -3.27
C GLN A 48 -5.83 -9.01 -2.18
N LEU A 49 -6.52 -8.23 -1.34
CA LEU A 49 -7.40 -8.79 -0.31
C LEU A 49 -8.54 -9.63 -0.90
N THR A 50 -9.11 -9.20 -2.03
CA THR A 50 -10.18 -9.93 -2.72
C THR A 50 -9.71 -11.31 -3.19
N VAL A 51 -8.52 -11.40 -3.81
CA VAL A 51 -7.98 -12.69 -4.26
C VAL A 51 -7.53 -13.58 -3.10
N ASP A 52 -7.18 -12.99 -1.95
CA ASP A 52 -6.90 -13.69 -0.70
C ASP A 52 -8.16 -14.09 0.07
N ASN A 53 -9.34 -13.87 -0.53
CA ASN A 53 -10.66 -14.16 0.05
C ASN A 53 -10.95 -13.40 1.36
N VAL A 54 -10.37 -12.21 1.50
CA VAL A 54 -10.59 -11.27 2.58
C VAL A 54 -11.58 -10.21 2.12
N HIS A 55 -12.84 -10.38 2.49
CA HIS A 55 -13.92 -9.45 2.14
C HIS A 55 -14.23 -8.53 3.31
N LEU A 56 -14.24 -7.22 3.04
CA LEU A 56 -14.62 -6.21 4.01
C LEU A 56 -16.11 -5.89 3.83
N THR A 57 -16.97 -6.75 4.39
CA THR A 57 -18.43 -6.78 4.17
C THR A 57 -19.21 -5.86 5.11
N GLY A 58 -18.55 -4.91 5.77
CA GLY A 58 -19.17 -4.15 6.84
C GLY A 58 -19.50 -4.99 8.10
N GLN A 59 -18.95 -6.20 8.24
CA GLN A 59 -18.98 -6.96 9.49
C GLN A 59 -17.63 -6.80 10.23
N PRO A 60 -17.60 -6.88 11.57
CA PRO A 60 -16.35 -6.89 12.32
C PRO A 60 -15.44 -8.03 11.85
N VAL A 61 -14.21 -7.66 11.47
CA VAL A 61 -13.15 -8.57 11.06
C VAL A 61 -12.74 -9.43 12.26
N GLN A 62 -12.63 -10.74 12.02
CA GLN A 62 -12.18 -11.68 13.03
C GLN A 62 -10.69 -11.46 13.35
N GLU A 63 -10.26 -11.77 14.57
CA GLU A 63 -8.87 -11.56 15.02
C GLU A 63 -7.82 -12.21 14.09
N GLY A 64 -8.09 -13.42 13.58
CA GLY A 64 -7.20 -14.09 12.63
C GLY A 64 -7.08 -13.36 11.29
N GLN A 65 -8.19 -12.79 10.80
CA GLN A 65 -8.21 -11.99 9.57
C GLN A 65 -7.53 -10.63 9.79
N TRP A 66 -7.64 -10.04 10.98
CA TRP A 66 -6.90 -8.83 11.34
C TRP A 66 -5.38 -9.07 11.34
N LEU A 67 -4.92 -10.16 11.97
CA LEU A 67 -3.51 -10.54 11.96
C LEU A 67 -3.00 -10.80 10.53
N TYR A 68 -3.82 -11.41 9.69
CA TYR A 68 -3.51 -11.60 8.28
C TYR A 68 -3.27 -10.28 7.56
N ILE A 69 -4.16 -9.30 7.72
CA ILE A 69 -4.04 -7.97 7.10
C ILE A 69 -2.75 -7.27 7.55
N GLN A 70 -2.42 -7.33 8.84
CA GLN A 70 -1.16 -6.77 9.36
C GLN A 70 0.08 -7.47 8.75
N ASN A 71 0.03 -8.79 8.61
CA ASN A 71 1.11 -9.56 7.99
C ASN A 71 1.26 -9.23 6.51
N LEU A 72 0.16 -9.07 5.77
CA LEU A 72 0.16 -8.65 4.36
C LEU A 72 0.92 -7.33 4.18
N GLY A 73 0.58 -6.31 4.98
CA GLY A 73 1.28 -5.01 4.91
C GLY A 73 2.77 -5.12 5.23
N ARG A 74 3.15 -5.98 6.19
CA ARG A 74 4.56 -6.27 6.53
C ARG A 74 5.29 -6.96 5.38
N GLU A 75 4.70 -7.99 4.79
CA GLU A 75 5.28 -8.74 3.69
C GLU A 75 5.44 -7.87 2.45
N LEU A 76 4.41 -7.11 2.07
CA LEU A 76 4.46 -6.22 0.93
C LEU A 76 5.55 -5.15 1.10
N ARG A 77 5.65 -4.53 2.29
CA ARG A 77 6.76 -3.62 2.60
C ARG A 77 8.13 -4.28 2.46
N ASN A 78 8.27 -5.54 2.89
CA ASN A 78 9.53 -6.27 2.75
C ASN A 78 9.88 -6.50 1.27
N THR A 79 8.91 -6.81 0.41
CA THR A 79 9.16 -6.96 -1.04
C THR A 79 9.62 -5.67 -1.72
N LEU A 80 9.22 -4.52 -1.17
CA LEU A 80 9.55 -3.20 -1.71
C LEU A 80 10.88 -2.65 -1.18
N LYS A 81 11.52 -3.32 -0.21
CA LYS A 81 12.75 -2.82 0.46
C LYS A 81 13.88 -2.52 -0.52
N ASP A 82 14.07 -3.38 -1.52
CA ASP A 82 15.15 -3.26 -2.50
C ASP A 82 14.69 -2.61 -3.82
N VAL A 83 13.44 -2.13 -3.87
CA VAL A 83 12.91 -1.36 -5.00
C VAL A 83 13.46 0.07 -4.93
N THR A 84 14.18 0.49 -5.97
CA THR A 84 14.92 1.77 -5.96
C THR A 84 14.01 2.99 -5.89
N ALA A 85 12.87 2.95 -6.60
CA ALA A 85 11.90 4.03 -6.65
C ALA A 85 10.49 3.47 -6.39
N SER A 86 9.88 3.88 -5.28
CA SER A 86 8.59 3.36 -4.82
C SER A 86 7.79 4.40 -4.04
N PHE A 87 6.47 4.27 -4.13
CA PHE A 87 5.49 5.01 -3.32
C PHE A 87 4.45 4.04 -2.79
N ALA A 88 4.52 3.73 -1.49
CA ALA A 88 3.69 2.74 -0.82
C ALA A 88 3.07 3.25 0.49
N PRO A 89 1.96 3.98 0.39
CA PRO A 89 1.18 4.43 1.55
C PRO A 89 0.41 3.27 2.21
N ALA A 90 0.21 3.40 3.51
CA ALA A 90 -0.49 2.44 4.36
C ALA A 90 -2.02 2.67 4.37
N CYS A 91 -2.63 2.62 3.19
CA CYS A 91 -4.07 2.78 3.00
C CYS A 91 -4.70 1.50 2.48
N LEU A 92 -5.98 1.30 2.81
CA LEU A 92 -6.84 0.35 2.13
C LEU A 92 -7.49 1.06 0.94
N SER A 93 -7.09 0.71 -0.28
CA SER A 93 -7.65 1.32 -1.49
C SER A 93 -7.29 0.52 -2.73
N HIS A 94 -7.72 0.98 -3.89
CA HIS A 94 -7.37 0.38 -5.18
C HIS A 94 -7.26 1.44 -6.28
N GLU A 95 -6.17 1.32 -7.05
CA GLU A 95 -5.70 2.31 -8.03
C GLU A 95 -5.41 3.69 -7.42
N ILE A 96 -4.67 4.55 -8.13
CA ILE A 96 -4.36 5.91 -7.64
C ILE A 96 -4.14 6.90 -8.78
N ILE A 97 -3.30 6.59 -9.76
CA ILE A 97 -2.84 7.55 -10.79
C ILE A 97 -3.98 8.06 -11.68
N THR A 98 -5.06 7.29 -11.81
CA THR A 98 -6.26 7.63 -12.60
C THR A 98 -7.29 8.45 -11.81
N ARG A 99 -7.06 8.71 -10.51
CA ARG A 99 -8.03 9.37 -9.62
C ARG A 99 -7.74 10.87 -9.52
N ASN A 100 -8.79 11.68 -9.38
CA ASN A 100 -8.66 13.13 -9.24
C ASN A 100 -7.86 13.54 -7.99
N HIS A 101 -7.97 12.80 -6.89
CA HIS A 101 -7.33 13.07 -5.60
C HIS A 101 -5.93 12.42 -5.46
N TRP A 102 -5.32 11.95 -6.56
CA TRP A 102 -3.99 11.32 -6.52
C TRP A 102 -2.88 12.25 -6.01
N THR A 103 -3.12 13.55 -6.03
CA THR A 103 -2.23 14.59 -5.52
C THR A 103 -2.22 14.72 -4.01
N ASP A 104 -3.25 14.22 -3.34
CA ASP A 104 -3.51 14.49 -1.93
C ASP A 104 -2.80 13.48 -1.01
N ILE A 105 -2.53 12.29 -1.56
CA ILE A 105 -1.86 11.20 -0.85
C ILE A 105 -0.39 11.55 -0.64
N GLN A 106 0.08 11.41 0.59
CA GLN A 106 1.44 11.73 0.99
C GLN A 106 2.04 10.60 1.81
N VAL A 107 3.32 10.31 1.57
CA VAL A 107 4.14 9.45 2.44
C VAL A 107 5.28 10.30 2.95
N LYS A 108 5.45 10.37 4.29
CA LYS A 108 6.48 11.21 4.94
C LYS A 108 6.48 12.66 4.43
N GLY A 109 5.28 13.24 4.24
CA GLY A 109 5.08 14.61 3.77
C GLY A 109 5.40 14.85 2.28
N THR A 110 5.60 13.78 1.50
CA THR A 110 5.86 13.87 0.05
C THR A 110 4.70 13.28 -0.72
N SER A 111 4.11 14.04 -1.64
CA SER A 111 3.01 13.54 -2.51
C SER A 111 3.52 12.68 -3.66
N LEU A 112 2.66 11.84 -4.24
CA LEU A 112 3.02 11.03 -5.41
C LEU A 112 3.52 11.86 -6.60
N PRO A 113 2.89 12.98 -7.01
CA PRO A 113 3.43 13.83 -8.07
C PRO A 113 4.82 14.38 -7.76
N ARG A 114 5.07 14.77 -6.50
CA ARG A 114 6.38 15.25 -6.04
C ARG A 114 7.42 14.13 -6.13
N ALA A 115 7.08 12.90 -5.73
CA ALA A 115 7.95 11.74 -5.80
C ALA A 115 8.31 11.36 -7.25
N LEU A 116 7.34 11.39 -8.17
CA LEU A 116 7.56 11.17 -9.60
C LEU A 116 8.48 12.23 -10.21
N HIS A 117 8.29 13.50 -9.84
CA HIS A 117 9.21 14.58 -10.24
C HIS A 117 10.63 14.34 -9.71
N CYS A 118 10.77 13.88 -8.46
CA CYS A 118 12.09 13.52 -7.91
C CYS A 118 12.74 12.36 -8.64
N TRP A 119 11.94 11.36 -9.04
CA TRP A 119 12.41 10.24 -9.83
C TRP A 119 12.90 10.67 -11.21
N ASP A 120 12.13 11.47 -11.93
CA ASP A 120 12.53 12.04 -13.23
C ASP A 120 13.88 12.76 -13.14
N ARG A 121 14.03 13.65 -12.16
CA ARG A 121 15.30 14.33 -11.89
C ARG A 121 16.46 13.37 -11.59
N SER A 122 16.20 12.30 -10.83
CA SER A 122 17.23 11.31 -10.49
C SER A 122 17.76 10.58 -11.73
N LEU A 123 16.92 10.36 -12.76
CA LEU A 123 17.31 9.73 -14.02
C LEU A 123 18.14 10.66 -14.91
N HIS A 124 17.91 11.97 -14.84
CA HIS A 124 18.71 12.97 -15.53
C HIS A 124 20.08 13.21 -14.89
N GLU A 125 20.15 13.23 -13.55
CA GLU A 125 21.38 13.52 -12.80
C GLU A 125 22.31 12.30 -12.71
N SER A 126 21.78 11.08 -12.67
CA SER A 126 22.57 9.84 -12.69
C SER A 126 23.43 9.70 -13.96
N ASN A 127 22.98 10.27 -15.09
CA ASN A 127 23.76 10.34 -16.33
C ASN A 127 24.92 11.35 -16.31
N LYS A 128 25.00 12.24 -15.31
CA LYS A 128 25.89 13.42 -15.33
C LYS A 128 26.97 13.46 -14.25
N ASN A 129 27.25 12.35 -13.56
CA ASN A 129 28.35 12.08 -12.60
C ASN A 129 27.75 11.57 -11.29
N GLY A 130 27.89 10.27 -11.01
CA GLY A 130 27.31 9.52 -9.88
C GLY A 130 27.46 10.16 -8.50
N LYS A 131 26.63 11.16 -8.21
CA LYS A 131 26.57 11.90 -6.96
C LYS A 131 25.30 11.57 -6.19
N ALA A 132 25.44 11.79 -4.88
CA ALA A 132 24.53 11.49 -3.79
C ALA A 132 23.03 11.77 -4.03
N PRO A 133 22.13 11.14 -3.26
CA PRO A 133 20.69 11.36 -3.35
C PRO A 133 20.32 12.84 -3.37
N LEU A 134 19.36 13.21 -4.23
CA LEU A 134 18.80 14.56 -4.29
C LEU A 134 18.29 14.99 -2.91
N LYS A 135 18.97 15.96 -2.29
CA LYS A 135 18.61 16.47 -0.96
C LYS A 135 17.19 17.06 -1.02
N GLY A 136 16.28 16.53 -0.21
CA GLY A 136 14.87 16.96 -0.18
C GLY A 136 14.02 16.47 -1.36
N CYS A 137 14.47 15.44 -2.09
CA CYS A 137 13.72 14.81 -3.18
C CYS A 137 13.73 13.28 -3.04
N PRO A 138 12.98 12.71 -2.07
CA PRO A 138 12.95 11.27 -1.84
C PRO A 138 12.18 10.55 -2.96
N ILE A 139 12.65 9.36 -3.33
CA ILE A 139 12.03 8.49 -4.35
C ILE A 139 11.66 7.10 -3.82
N HIS A 140 12.08 6.74 -2.61
CA HIS A 140 11.73 5.50 -1.93
C HIS A 140 10.89 5.85 -0.70
N LEU A 141 9.58 5.81 -0.86
CA LEU A 141 8.59 6.34 0.07
C LEU A 141 7.61 5.23 0.45
N ILE A 142 7.89 4.57 1.56
CA ILE A 142 7.04 3.50 2.10
C ILE A 142 6.65 3.86 3.53
N ASP A 143 5.36 3.72 3.86
CA ASP A 143 4.88 3.87 5.22
C ASP A 143 5.33 2.73 6.12
N SER A 144 5.50 3.04 7.41
CA SER A 144 5.99 2.09 8.41
C SER A 144 4.91 1.57 9.36
N CYS A 145 3.74 2.20 9.38
CA CYS A 145 2.67 1.83 10.30
C CYS A 145 1.99 0.51 9.87
N PRO A 146 1.59 -0.34 10.83
CA PRO A 146 1.21 -1.73 10.54
C PRO A 146 -0.28 -1.96 10.26
N TRP A 147 -1.12 -0.92 10.25
CA TRP A 147 -2.58 -1.05 10.01
C TRP A 147 -3.05 -0.19 8.86
N PRO A 148 -4.11 -0.58 8.14
CA PRO A 148 -4.69 0.24 7.07
C PRO A 148 -5.26 1.54 7.61
N HIS A 149 -5.17 2.60 6.79
CA HIS A 149 -5.61 3.96 7.14
C HIS A 149 -4.88 4.59 8.33
N CYS A 150 -3.71 4.08 8.71
CA CYS A 150 -2.83 4.79 9.65
C CYS A 150 -2.26 6.09 9.06
N ASN A 151 -2.23 6.20 7.73
CA ASN A 151 -1.80 7.40 7.06
C ASN A 151 -2.98 8.40 6.95
N PRO A 152 -2.86 9.62 7.49
CA PRO A 152 -3.96 10.58 7.51
C PRO A 152 -4.32 11.14 6.13
N SER A 153 -3.45 10.97 5.13
CA SER A 153 -3.71 11.39 3.75
C SER A 153 -4.43 10.34 2.91
N CYS A 154 -4.77 9.18 3.49
CA CYS A 154 -5.49 8.15 2.76
C CYS A 154 -6.81 8.65 2.16
N PRO A 155 -7.24 8.10 1.02
CA PRO A 155 -8.54 8.44 0.44
C PRO A 155 -9.69 8.02 1.38
N THR A 156 -10.88 8.56 1.14
CA THR A 156 -12.06 8.14 1.89
C THR A 156 -12.33 6.65 1.70
N ILE A 157 -12.70 6.01 2.80
CA ILE A 157 -12.97 4.58 2.84
C ILE A 157 -14.34 4.36 2.21
N ARG A 158 -14.45 3.37 1.33
CA ARG A 158 -15.72 3.02 0.70
C ARG A 158 -16.01 1.55 0.93
N ASP A 159 -17.26 1.26 1.26
CA ASP A 159 -17.72 -0.11 1.36
C ASP A 159 -17.66 -0.78 -0.02
N GLN A 160 -17.05 -1.96 -0.10
CA GLN A 160 -16.79 -2.64 -1.37
C GLN A 160 -18.08 -3.05 -2.11
N PHE A 161 -19.19 -3.25 -1.39
CA PHE A 161 -20.45 -3.72 -1.96
C PHE A 161 -21.40 -2.58 -2.34
N THR A 162 -21.48 -1.56 -1.49
CA THR A 162 -22.42 -0.45 -1.60
C THR A 162 -21.79 0.81 -2.19
N GLY A 163 -20.46 0.92 -2.15
CA GLY A 163 -19.71 2.12 -2.57
C GLY A 163 -19.92 3.34 -1.67
N GLN A 164 -20.63 3.17 -0.54
CA GLN A 164 -20.89 4.26 0.41
C GLN A 164 -19.63 4.61 1.18
N GLU A 165 -19.45 5.90 1.44
CA GLU A 165 -18.33 6.39 2.24
C GLU A 165 -18.50 5.98 3.70
N MET A 166 -17.39 5.56 4.29
CA MET A 166 -17.30 5.12 5.67
C MET A 166 -16.39 6.08 6.42
N ASN A 167 -16.82 6.51 7.60
CA ASN A 167 -15.96 7.28 8.47
C ASN A 167 -14.92 6.36 9.14
N VAL A 168 -13.86 6.96 9.69
CA VAL A 168 -12.74 6.23 10.30
C VAL A 168 -13.20 5.31 11.45
N ILE A 169 -14.20 5.73 12.23
CA ILE A 169 -14.73 4.92 13.34
C ILE A 169 -15.46 3.68 12.82
N GLN A 170 -16.34 3.85 11.83
CA GLN A 170 -17.01 2.73 11.17
C GLN A 170 -15.97 1.76 10.64
N PHE A 171 -14.98 2.26 9.89
CA PHE A 171 -13.90 1.42 9.39
C PHE A 171 -13.15 0.67 10.50
N LEU A 172 -12.72 1.35 11.56
CA LEU A 172 -12.03 0.70 12.67
C LEU A 172 -12.91 -0.40 13.28
N MET A 173 -14.18 -0.12 13.56
CA MET A 173 -15.12 -1.11 14.07
C MET A 173 -15.27 -2.31 13.11
N HIS A 174 -15.30 -2.07 11.80
CA HIS A 174 -15.28 -3.14 10.80
C HIS A 174 -13.97 -3.90 10.80
N MET A 175 -12.83 -3.28 11.09
CA MET A 175 -11.55 -3.97 11.19
C MET A 175 -11.36 -4.76 12.50
N GLY A 176 -12.44 -4.94 13.27
CA GLY A 176 -12.40 -5.67 14.53
C GLY A 176 -11.85 -4.83 15.69
N PHE A 177 -11.79 -3.50 15.53
CA PHE A 177 -11.49 -2.59 16.64
C PHE A 177 -12.61 -2.67 17.66
N ASP A 178 -12.31 -3.34 18.76
CA ASP A 178 -13.18 -3.39 19.92
C ASP A 178 -12.86 -2.19 20.83
N VAL A 179 -13.69 -1.15 20.70
CA VAL A 179 -13.60 0.07 21.51
C VAL A 179 -13.56 -0.26 23.00
N GLN A 180 -14.31 -1.27 23.46
CA GLN A 180 -14.38 -1.63 24.87
C GLN A 180 -13.06 -2.24 25.35
N LYS A 181 -12.53 -3.23 24.62
CA LYS A 181 -11.24 -3.83 24.95
C LYS A 181 -10.11 -2.80 24.92
N MET A 182 -10.10 -1.95 23.89
CA MET A 182 -9.04 -0.95 23.71
C MET A 182 -9.11 0.15 24.78
N ALA A 183 -10.31 0.59 25.13
CA ALA A 183 -10.54 1.54 26.21
C ALA A 183 -10.10 0.97 27.56
N GLN A 184 -10.44 -0.30 27.85
CA GLN A 184 -10.01 -1.01 29.06
C GLN A 184 -8.48 -1.16 29.14
N GLN A 185 -7.82 -1.48 28.03
CA GLN A 185 -6.35 -1.56 27.96
C GLN A 185 -5.66 -0.20 28.18
N GLN A 186 -6.28 0.88 27.70
CA GLN A 186 -5.77 2.25 27.83
C GLN A 186 -6.19 2.92 29.14
N GLY A 187 -7.02 2.27 29.97
CA GLY A 187 -7.62 2.88 31.16
C GLY A 187 -8.50 4.09 30.84
N LEU A 188 -9.10 4.11 29.64
CA LEU A 188 -9.97 5.17 29.16
C LEU A 188 -11.44 4.73 29.18
N GLU A 189 -12.34 5.70 29.27
CA GLU A 189 -13.76 5.46 28.99
C GLU A 189 -13.96 5.23 27.48
N PRO A 190 -14.79 4.26 27.06
CA PRO A 190 -15.04 3.96 25.64
C PRO A 190 -15.50 5.18 24.83
N SER A 191 -16.33 6.03 25.43
CA SER A 191 -16.83 7.28 24.83
C SER A 191 -15.72 8.33 24.65
N LYS A 192 -14.74 8.38 25.56
CA LYS A 192 -13.56 9.24 25.43
C LYS A 192 -12.64 8.76 24.31
N LEU A 193 -12.42 7.45 24.20
CA LEU A 193 -11.65 6.85 23.12
C LEU A 193 -12.30 7.09 21.75
N LEU A 194 -13.63 6.92 21.64
CA LEU A 194 -14.39 7.26 20.43
C LEU A 194 -14.26 8.75 20.06
N GLY A 195 -14.33 9.64 21.05
CA GLY A 195 -14.15 11.07 20.84
C GLY A 195 -12.76 11.44 20.32
N MET A 196 -11.71 10.74 20.78
CA MET A 196 -10.35 10.92 20.24
C MET A 196 -10.26 10.45 18.78
N LEU A 197 -10.88 9.31 18.47
CA LEU A 197 -10.90 8.75 17.11
C LEU A 197 -11.72 9.58 16.12
N SER A 198 -12.78 10.28 16.57
CA SER A 198 -13.56 11.18 15.70
C SER A 198 -12.89 12.54 15.47
N SER A 199 -11.99 12.95 16.36
CA SER A 199 -11.45 14.32 16.39
C SER A 199 -10.10 14.46 15.67
N GLY A 200 -9.47 13.35 15.25
CA GLY A 200 -8.24 13.38 14.46
C GLY A 200 -7.03 14.03 15.12
N ASN A 201 -7.02 14.17 16.46
CA ASN A 201 -5.96 14.76 17.28
C ASN A 201 -5.37 13.76 18.26
#